data_AF-A0A954ZS57-F1
#
_entry.id   AF-A0A954ZS57-F1
#
_cell.length_a   1.000
_cell.length_b   1.000
_cell.length_c   1.000
_cell.angle_alpha   90.00
_cell.angle_beta   90.00
_cell.angle_gamma   90.00
#
_symmetry.space_group_name_H-M   'P 1'
#
loop_
_entity.id
_entity.type
_entity.pdbx_description
1 polymer ?
#
loop_
_entity_poly.entity_id
_entity_poly.type
_entity_poly.pdbx_seq_one_letter_code
_entity_poly.pdbx_strand_id
1 'polypeptide(L)'
;MRPRSRPILLRCPDPGWLFLIAGLGMIASAVLIPASEALTEARYARDRALVTETHRVARLDKHRAYLEALDERQPALIAQLKAIQLNQYPDGMRPLGELSLDPGRASASVFGMLEPPVPEMPAEPRHRTERSMLANLATGDPSRLWFLAGGGLCLLLGVLPPSRKRRRTPSRTGVSRQPSATVPA
;
A
#
# COMPACT_ATOMS: atom_id res chain seq x y z
N MET A 1 -29.93 -12.26 -52.64
CA MET A 1 -29.07 -11.08 -52.37
C MET A 1 -28.90 -10.94 -50.87
N ARG A 2 -27.69 -11.15 -50.34
CA ARG A 2 -27.38 -11.03 -48.90
C ARG A 2 -27.06 -9.57 -48.55
N PRO A 3 -27.64 -8.97 -47.49
CA PRO A 3 -27.24 -7.64 -47.06
C PRO A 3 -25.81 -7.68 -46.51
N ARG A 4 -24.91 -6.88 -47.11
CA ARG A 4 -23.55 -6.67 -46.62
C ARG A 4 -23.61 -5.96 -45.28
N SER A 5 -23.28 -6.68 -44.22
CA SER A 5 -22.96 -6.13 -42.91
C SER A 5 -21.81 -5.14 -43.06
N ARG A 6 -22.09 -3.84 -42.91
CA ARG A 6 -21.04 -2.82 -42.81
C ARG A 6 -20.32 -3.03 -41.48
N PRO A 7 -18.98 -3.10 -41.46
CA PRO A 7 -18.27 -3.16 -40.19
C PRO A 7 -18.55 -1.86 -39.44
N ILE A 8 -18.84 -1.99 -38.16
CA ILE A 8 -18.93 -0.88 -37.22
C ILE A 8 -17.52 -0.31 -37.12
N LEU A 9 -17.17 0.57 -38.05
CA LEU A 9 -16.05 1.48 -37.92
C LEU A 9 -16.37 2.33 -36.69
N LEU A 10 -15.65 2.08 -35.60
CA LEU A 10 -15.61 2.92 -34.43
C LEU A 10 -15.57 4.38 -34.92
N ARG A 11 -16.68 5.09 -34.73
CA ARG A 11 -16.72 6.54 -34.82
C ARG A 11 -15.58 7.05 -33.95
N CYS A 12 -14.65 7.79 -34.54
CA CYS A 12 -13.57 8.45 -33.80
C CYS A 12 -14.16 9.05 -32.52
N PRO A 13 -13.71 8.62 -31.33
CA PRO A 13 -14.12 9.29 -30.11
C PRO A 13 -13.72 10.75 -30.25
N ASP A 14 -14.64 11.67 -29.96
CA ASP A 14 -14.34 13.09 -29.93
C ASP A 14 -13.09 13.29 -29.06
N PRO A 15 -12.07 14.03 -29.51
CA PRO A 15 -10.81 14.15 -28.79
C PRO A 15 -10.99 14.67 -27.36
N GLY A 16 -12.07 15.42 -27.09
CA GLY A 16 -12.44 15.87 -25.74
C GLY A 16 -12.70 14.73 -24.75
N TRP A 17 -13.25 13.59 -25.20
CA TRP A 17 -13.47 12.43 -24.33
C TRP A 17 -12.18 11.75 -23.89
N LEU A 18 -11.16 11.71 -24.77
CA LEU A 18 -9.85 11.18 -24.41
C LEU A 18 -9.18 12.05 -23.35
N PHE A 19 -9.26 13.37 -23.49
CA PHE A 19 -8.77 14.32 -22.49
C PHE A 19 -9.52 14.23 -21.16
N LEU A 20 -10.84 14.04 -21.19
CA LEU A 20 -11.64 13.90 -19.97
C LEU A 20 -11.27 12.63 -19.18
N ILE A 21 -11.18 11.47 -19.85
CA ILE A 21 -10.79 10.20 -19.20
C ILE A 21 -9.34 10.27 -18.69
N ALA A 22 -8.43 10.85 -19.47
CA ALA A 22 -7.04 11.01 -19.06
C ALA A 22 -6.90 11.93 -17.83
N GLY A 23 -7.58 13.07 -17.81
CA GLY A 23 -7.59 13.99 -16.68
C GLY A 23 -8.21 13.38 -15.42
N LEU A 24 -9.35 12.68 -15.56
CA LEU A 24 -9.98 11.96 -14.46
C LEU A 24 -9.07 10.86 -13.91
N GLY A 25 -8.40 10.10 -14.78
CA GLY A 25 -7.44 9.07 -14.40
C GLY A 25 -6.23 9.64 -13.65
N MET A 26 -5.70 10.79 -14.07
CA MET A 26 -4.61 11.48 -13.35
C MET A 26 -5.06 11.91 -11.95
N ILE A 27 -6.22 12.56 -11.81
CA ILE A 27 -6.70 13.00 -10.49
C ILE A 27 -7.02 11.80 -9.60
N ALA A 28 -7.68 10.78 -10.15
CA ALA A 28 -8.02 9.56 -9.41
C ALA A 28 -6.76 8.84 -8.91
N SER A 29 -5.72 8.70 -9.74
CA SER A 29 -4.46 8.08 -9.32
C SER A 29 -3.73 8.91 -8.25
N ALA A 30 -3.74 10.24 -8.36
CA ALA A 30 -3.13 11.13 -7.38
C ALA A 30 -3.75 11.03 -5.96
N VAL A 31 -5.00 10.57 -5.86
CA VAL A 31 -5.70 10.37 -4.58
C VAL A 31 -5.69 8.90 -4.15
N LEU A 32 -5.92 7.98 -5.09
CA LEU A 32 -6.11 6.57 -4.79
C LEU A 32 -4.80 5.88 -4.37
N ILE A 33 -3.67 6.26 -4.99
CA ILE A 33 -2.36 5.70 -4.66
C ILE A 33 -1.97 6.00 -3.21
N PRO A 34 -1.90 7.26 -2.74
CA PRO A 34 -1.51 7.54 -1.36
C PRO A 34 -2.52 6.99 -0.35
N ALA A 35 -3.81 6.93 -0.69
CA ALA A 35 -4.82 6.30 0.17
C ALA A 35 -4.58 4.78 0.35
N SER A 36 -4.17 4.10 -0.72
CA SER A 36 -3.85 2.67 -0.67
C SER A 36 -2.56 2.37 0.09
N GLU A 37 -1.56 3.26 -0.02
CA GLU A 37 -0.31 3.18 0.75
C GLU A 37 -0.57 3.42 2.24
N ALA A 38 -1.34 4.46 2.59
CA ALA A 38 -1.70 4.76 3.97
C ALA A 38 -2.44 3.60 4.66
N LEU A 39 -3.34 2.92 3.94
CA LEU A 39 -4.03 1.74 4.48
C LEU A 39 -3.07 0.58 4.73
N THR A 40 -2.15 0.34 3.80
CA THR A 40 -1.13 -0.70 3.95
C THR A 40 -0.20 -0.41 5.12
N GLU A 41 0.25 0.83 5.26
CA GLU A 41 1.12 1.25 6.37
C GLU A 41 0.39 1.12 7.73
N ALA A 42 -0.89 1.51 7.80
CA ALA A 42 -1.68 1.34 9.01
C ALA A 42 -1.86 -0.14 9.40
N ARG A 43 -2.08 -1.02 8.42
CA ARG A 43 -2.15 -2.47 8.64
C ARG A 43 -0.81 -3.01 9.12
N TYR A 44 0.29 -2.59 8.51
CA TYR A 44 1.63 -2.98 8.92
C TYR A 44 1.95 -2.56 10.36
N ALA A 45 1.64 -1.32 10.72
CA ALA A 45 1.82 -0.81 12.10
C ALA A 45 1.00 -1.60 13.12
N ARG A 46 -0.26 -1.91 12.79
CA ARG A 46 -1.12 -2.77 13.62
C ARG A 46 -0.50 -4.16 13.80
N ASP A 47 -0.09 -4.80 12.72
CA ASP A 47 0.42 -6.18 12.76
C ASP A 47 1.73 -6.26 13.56
N ARG A 48 2.60 -5.25 13.43
CA ARG A 48 3.79 -5.12 14.29
C ARG A 48 3.45 -4.96 15.76
N ALA A 49 2.46 -4.14 16.07
CA ALA A 49 2.03 -3.92 17.45
C ALA A 49 1.49 -5.22 18.06
N LEU A 50 0.66 -5.95 17.32
CA LEU A 50 0.11 -7.24 17.74
C LEU A 50 1.20 -8.27 18.02
N VAL A 51 2.19 -8.43 17.13
CA VAL A 51 3.31 -9.37 17.35
C VAL A 51 4.13 -8.98 18.59
N THR A 52 4.31 -7.68 18.83
CA THR A 52 5.01 -7.21 20.03
C THR A 52 4.22 -7.48 21.30
N GLU A 53 2.90 -7.29 21.25
CA GLU A 53 2.00 -7.56 22.37
C GLU A 53 1.99 -9.05 22.73
N THR A 54 1.78 -9.93 21.75
CA THR A 54 1.76 -11.38 22.00
C THR A 54 3.08 -11.88 22.58
N HIS A 55 4.21 -11.37 22.10
CA HIS A 55 5.51 -11.72 22.65
C HIS A 55 5.69 -11.24 24.10
N ARG A 56 5.22 -10.04 24.44
CA ARG A 56 5.27 -9.52 25.81
C ARG A 56 4.39 -10.33 26.76
N VAL A 57 3.18 -10.69 26.33
CA VAL A 57 2.27 -11.55 27.11
C VAL A 57 2.90 -12.91 27.35
N ALA A 58 3.43 -13.56 26.31
CA ALA A 58 4.11 -14.85 26.45
C ALA A 58 5.31 -14.80 27.42
N ARG A 59 6.05 -13.68 27.42
CA ARG A 59 7.17 -13.46 28.35
C ARG A 59 6.68 -13.35 29.80
N LEU A 60 5.61 -12.59 30.03
CA LEU A 60 5.00 -12.45 31.36
C LEU A 60 4.45 -13.78 31.87
N ASP A 61 3.79 -14.58 31.02
CA ASP A 61 3.25 -15.88 31.39
C ASP A 61 4.34 -16.86 31.82
N LYS A 62 5.46 -16.91 31.09
CA LYS A 62 6.63 -17.73 31.48
C LYS A 62 7.23 -17.29 32.81
N HIS A 63 7.30 -15.98 33.05
CA HIS A 63 7.81 -15.46 34.33
C HIS A 63 6.85 -15.76 35.48
N ARG A 64 5.54 -15.66 35.24
CA ARG A 64 4.51 -16.02 36.22
C ARG A 64 4.57 -17.50 36.59
N ALA A 65 4.65 -18.39 35.60
CA ALA A 65 4.76 -19.83 35.84
C ALA A 65 6.04 -20.17 36.63
N TYR A 66 7.14 -19.46 36.37
CA TYR A 66 8.37 -19.62 37.13
C TYR A 66 8.24 -19.15 38.59
N LEU A 67 7.58 -18.02 38.84
CA LEU A 67 7.33 -17.52 40.19
C LEU A 67 6.43 -18.47 40.98
N GLU A 68 5.38 -18.98 40.35
CA GLU A 68 4.48 -19.97 40.97
C GLU A 68 5.23 -21.26 41.34
N ALA A 69 6.07 -21.79 40.44
CA ALA A 69 6.90 -22.95 40.73
C ALA A 69 7.93 -22.71 41.85
N LEU A 70 8.37 -21.46 42.04
CA LEU A 70 9.25 -21.06 43.14
C LEU A 70 8.50 -20.99 44.47
N ASP A 71 7.29 -20.41 44.48
CA ASP A 71 6.42 -20.31 45.66
C ASP A 71 5.99 -21.70 46.16
N GLU A 72 5.70 -22.63 45.23
CA GLU A 72 5.41 -24.04 45.54
C GLU A 72 6.63 -24.83 46.04
N ARG A 73 7.81 -24.20 46.11
CA ARG A 73 9.09 -24.82 46.52
C ARG A 73 9.40 -26.10 45.78
N GLN A 74 9.15 -26.14 44.47
CA GLN A 74 9.39 -27.35 43.68
C GLN A 74 10.87 -27.77 43.80
N PRO A 75 11.15 -28.99 44.30
CA PRO A 75 12.50 -29.38 44.70
C PRO A 75 13.48 -29.43 43.51
N ALA A 76 12.99 -29.73 42.31
CA ALA A 76 13.77 -29.71 41.08
C ALA A 76 14.21 -28.29 40.70
N LEU A 77 13.33 -27.30 40.84
CA LEU A 77 13.63 -25.90 40.51
C LEU A 77 14.62 -25.30 41.52
N ILE A 78 14.45 -25.59 42.81
CA ILE A 78 15.38 -25.15 43.87
C ILE A 78 16.77 -25.78 43.66
N ALA A 79 16.85 -27.06 43.31
CA ALA A 79 18.12 -27.73 43.01
C ALA A 79 18.80 -27.09 41.78
N GLN A 80 18.04 -26.80 40.73
CA GLN A 80 18.53 -26.10 39.55
C GLN A 80 19.00 -24.66 39.87
N LEU A 81 18.25 -23.93 40.71
CA LEU A 81 18.61 -22.58 41.14
C LEU A 81 19.88 -22.58 42.00
N LYS A 82 20.02 -23.54 42.92
CA LYS A 82 21.24 -23.73 43.71
C LYS A 82 22.45 -24.05 42.82
N ALA A 83 22.25 -24.90 41.81
CA ALA A 83 23.30 -25.21 40.85
C ALA A 83 23.71 -24.00 40.00
N ILE A 84 22.76 -23.19 39.54
CA ILE A 84 23.05 -22.04 38.63
C ILE A 84 23.53 -20.80 39.40
N GLN A 85 22.87 -20.43 40.50
CA GLN A 85 23.15 -19.17 41.23
C GLN A 85 24.19 -19.33 42.33
N LEU A 86 24.18 -20.47 43.04
CA LEU A 86 25.12 -20.71 44.14
C LEU A 86 26.32 -21.56 43.72
N ASN A 87 26.37 -22.02 42.46
CA ASN A 87 27.35 -23.01 42.00
C ASN A 87 27.43 -24.25 42.93
N GLN A 88 26.34 -24.53 43.65
CA GLN A 88 26.22 -25.62 44.61
C GLN A 88 25.56 -26.80 43.91
N TYR A 89 26.38 -27.71 43.40
CA TYR A 89 25.91 -28.97 42.85
C TYR A 89 25.62 -29.97 43.97
N PRO A 90 24.56 -30.79 43.86
CA PRO A 90 24.28 -31.86 44.82
C PRO A 90 25.47 -32.81 44.96
N ASP A 91 25.69 -33.32 46.18
CA ASP A 91 26.83 -34.18 46.52
C ASP A 91 27.03 -35.31 45.49
N GLY A 92 28.20 -35.33 44.84
CA GLY A 92 28.60 -36.34 43.86
C GLY A 92 28.40 -35.98 42.38
N MET A 93 27.77 -34.85 42.05
CA MET A 93 27.70 -34.37 40.65
C MET A 93 28.88 -33.47 40.29
N ARG A 94 29.59 -33.79 39.21
CA ARG A 94 30.61 -32.92 38.59
C ARG A 94 30.06 -32.33 37.29
N PRO A 95 30.21 -31.02 37.03
CA PRO A 95 29.80 -30.43 35.76
C PRO A 95 30.60 -31.06 34.62
N LEU A 96 29.88 -31.60 33.62
CA LEU A 96 30.46 -32.09 32.38
C LEU A 96 30.53 -30.91 31.40
N GLY A 97 31.71 -30.29 31.28
CA GLY A 97 31.99 -29.22 30.31
C GLY A 97 33.21 -28.41 30.68
N GLU A 98 34.03 -28.03 29.69
CA GLU A 98 35.14 -27.08 29.88
C GLU A 98 34.56 -25.74 30.35
N LEU A 99 35.00 -25.28 31.53
CA LEU A 99 34.74 -23.90 31.97
C LEU A 99 35.31 -22.97 30.89
N SER A 100 34.44 -22.34 30.11
CA SER A 100 34.85 -21.21 29.27
C SER A 100 35.63 -20.22 30.13
N LEU A 101 36.79 -19.80 29.62
CA LEU A 101 37.88 -19.04 30.25
C LEU A 101 37.53 -17.68 30.87
N ASP A 102 36.25 -17.37 31.09
CA ASP A 102 35.81 -16.07 31.61
C ASP A 102 34.52 -16.22 32.47
N PRO A 103 34.62 -16.67 33.73
CA PRO A 103 33.48 -16.91 34.62
C PRO A 103 32.67 -15.64 34.94
N GLY A 104 33.19 -14.45 34.63
CA GLY A 104 32.46 -13.18 34.74
C GLY A 104 31.55 -12.85 33.53
N ARG A 105 31.74 -13.53 32.38
CA ARG A 105 30.93 -13.34 31.17
C ARG A 105 29.92 -14.46 30.91
N ALA A 106 30.10 -15.62 31.54
CA ALA A 106 29.09 -16.66 31.57
C ALA A 106 27.95 -16.18 32.48
N SER A 107 27.02 -15.39 31.95
CA SER A 107 25.91 -14.88 32.74
C SER A 107 25.14 -16.07 33.31
N ALA A 108 25.18 -16.25 34.64
CA ALA A 108 24.38 -17.21 35.39
C ALA A 108 22.90 -16.78 35.42
N SER A 109 22.39 -16.38 34.26
CA SER A 109 21.07 -15.79 34.07
C SER A 109 20.11 -16.89 33.64
N VAL A 110 19.29 -17.36 34.58
CA VAL A 110 18.18 -18.30 34.31
C VAL A 110 17.20 -17.70 33.27
N PHE A 111 17.19 -16.37 33.15
CA PHE A 111 16.34 -15.62 32.22
C PHE A 111 16.58 -15.97 30.75
N GLY A 112 17.78 -16.41 30.36
CA GLY A 112 18.05 -16.85 28.99
C GLY A 112 17.22 -18.08 28.57
N MET A 113 16.89 -18.98 29.50
CA MET A 113 15.98 -20.11 29.25
C MET A 113 14.49 -19.72 29.33
N LEU A 114 14.16 -18.63 30.06
CA LEU A 114 12.78 -18.17 30.21
C LEU A 114 12.33 -17.24 29.09
N GLU A 115 13.25 -16.62 28.35
CA GLU A 115 12.89 -15.73 27.26
C GLU A 115 12.18 -16.53 26.14
N PRO A 116 10.99 -16.11 25.67
CA PRO A 116 10.41 -16.68 24.47
C PRO A 116 11.32 -16.39 23.26
N PRO A 117 11.34 -17.27 22.24
CA PRO A 117 12.13 -17.04 21.04
C PRO A 117 11.72 -15.72 20.38
N VAL A 118 12.68 -15.06 19.74
CA VAL A 118 12.45 -13.78 19.05
C VAL A 118 11.36 -14.00 18.00
N PRO A 119 10.25 -13.23 18.05
CA PRO A 119 9.15 -13.42 17.14
C PRO A 119 9.57 -12.95 15.74
N GLU A 120 9.10 -13.66 14.72
CA GLU A 120 9.25 -13.21 13.34
C GLU A 120 8.44 -11.93 13.15
N MET A 121 9.13 -10.83 12.83
CA MET A 121 8.46 -9.56 12.55
C MET A 121 7.71 -9.66 11.22
N PRO A 122 6.52 -9.04 11.10
CA PRO A 122 5.82 -8.99 9.83
C PRO A 122 6.71 -8.32 8.77
N ALA A 123 6.66 -8.85 7.55
CA ALA A 123 7.46 -8.35 6.43
C ALA A 123 7.13 -6.88 6.13
N GLU A 124 8.16 -6.07 5.87
CA GLU A 124 7.98 -4.67 5.51
C GLU A 124 7.14 -4.52 4.24
N PRO A 125 6.29 -3.47 4.17
CA PRO A 125 5.43 -3.29 3.02
C PRO A 125 6.24 -2.90 1.77
N ARG A 126 5.96 -3.59 0.64
CA ARG A 126 6.73 -3.46 -0.62
C ARG A 126 6.85 -2.03 -1.18
N HIS A 127 5.86 -1.17 -0.93
CA HIS A 127 5.88 0.21 -1.42
C HIS A 127 6.93 1.10 -0.70
N ARG A 128 7.52 0.62 0.40
CA ARG A 128 8.63 1.29 1.09
C ARG A 128 9.98 0.99 0.43
N THR A 129 10.14 -0.20 -0.15
CA THR A 129 11.38 -0.64 -0.80
C THR A 129 11.37 -0.42 -2.32
N GLU A 130 10.21 -0.55 -2.97
CA GLU A 130 10.07 -0.46 -4.43
C GLU A 130 8.92 0.49 -4.81
N ARG A 131 9.20 1.79 -4.89
CA ARG A 131 8.21 2.77 -5.38
C ARG A 131 8.15 2.77 -6.90
N SER A 132 6.95 2.55 -7.44
CA SER A 132 6.67 2.75 -8.87
C SER A 132 6.87 4.22 -9.26
N MET A 133 7.35 4.50 -10.49
CA MET A 133 7.52 5.87 -10.98
C MET A 133 6.24 6.71 -10.90
N LEU A 134 5.08 6.06 -11.10
CA LEU A 134 3.77 6.70 -10.99
C LEU A 134 3.44 7.06 -9.54
N ALA A 135 3.82 6.21 -8.58
CA ALA A 135 3.72 6.52 -7.15
C ALA A 135 4.65 7.68 -6.78
N ASN A 136 5.91 7.68 -7.24
CA ASN A 136 6.82 8.81 -6.99
C ASN A 136 6.28 10.13 -7.55
N LEU A 137 5.67 10.12 -8.74
CA LEU A 137 5.10 11.32 -9.34
C LEU A 137 3.85 11.81 -8.58
N ALA A 138 3.00 10.88 -8.13
CA ALA A 138 1.77 11.16 -7.40
C ALA A 138 2.01 11.62 -5.95
N THR A 139 3.09 11.15 -5.31
CA THR A 139 3.35 11.37 -3.87
C THR A 139 4.46 12.40 -3.60
N GLY A 140 5.27 12.79 -4.61
CA GLY A 140 6.32 13.80 -4.45
C GLY A 140 5.79 15.24 -4.32
N ASP A 141 6.29 16.03 -3.37
CA ASP A 141 5.76 17.36 -3.04
C ASP A 141 5.69 18.34 -4.23
N PRO A 142 6.77 18.59 -5.00
CA PRO A 142 6.68 19.48 -6.15
C PRO A 142 5.94 18.83 -7.34
N SER A 143 6.11 17.52 -7.57
CA SER A 143 5.54 16.83 -8.74
C SER A 143 4.04 16.61 -8.63
N ARG A 144 3.51 16.40 -7.43
CA ARG A 144 2.09 16.18 -7.17
C ARG A 144 1.24 17.39 -7.55
N LEU A 145 1.73 18.60 -7.26
CA LEU A 145 1.02 19.84 -7.58
C LEU A 145 0.94 20.05 -9.10
N TRP A 146 2.02 19.75 -9.82
CA TRP A 146 2.03 19.74 -11.29
C TRP A 146 1.18 18.61 -11.90
N PHE A 147 1.14 17.44 -11.26
CA PHE A 147 0.33 16.30 -11.71
C PHE A 147 -1.17 16.59 -11.55
N LEU A 148 -1.57 17.20 -10.43
CA LEU A 148 -2.95 17.68 -10.21
C LEU A 148 -3.29 18.84 -11.16
N ALA A 149 -2.39 19.80 -11.34
CA ALA A 149 -2.60 20.92 -12.27
C ALA A 149 -2.73 20.43 -13.73
N GLY A 150 -1.90 19.48 -14.15
CA GLY A 150 -1.96 18.85 -15.47
C GLY A 150 -3.24 18.05 -15.68
N GLY A 151 -3.66 17.25 -14.69
CA GLY A 151 -4.93 16.53 -14.71
C GLY A 151 -6.14 17.46 -14.77
N GLY A 152 -6.12 18.55 -13.99
CA GLY A 152 -7.14 19.60 -14.00
C GLY A 152 -7.23 20.32 -15.34
N LEU A 153 -6.09 20.69 -15.94
CA LEU A 153 -6.03 21.29 -17.27
C LEU A 153 -6.59 20.34 -18.35
N CYS A 154 -6.27 19.04 -18.24
CA CYS A 154 -6.74 18.00 -19.15
C CYS A 154 -8.27 17.84 -19.07
N LEU A 155 -8.84 17.85 -17.87
CA LEU A 155 -10.29 17.88 -17.65
C LEU A 155 -10.94 19.14 -18.25
N LEU A 156 -10.32 20.30 -18.06
CA LEU A 156 -10.84 21.58 -18.56
C LEU A 156 -10.86 21.59 -20.09
N LEU A 157 -9.79 21.11 -20.74
CA LEU A 157 -9.72 20.94 -22.19
C LEU A 157 -10.73 19.90 -22.72
N GLY A 158 -10.97 18.82 -21.98
CA GLY A 158 -11.95 17.79 -22.34
C GLY A 158 -13.41 18.25 -22.21
N VAL A 159 -13.68 19.16 -21.27
CA VAL A 159 -15.01 19.75 -21.03
C VAL A 159 -15.33 20.88 -22.02
N LEU A 160 -14.31 21.49 -22.66
CA LEU A 160 -14.55 22.56 -23.63
C LEU A 160 -15.41 22.03 -24.80
N PRO A 161 -16.62 22.59 -25.02
CA PRO A 161 -17.50 22.12 -26.08
C PRO A 161 -16.82 22.35 -27.43
N PRO A 162 -16.84 21.37 -28.35
CA PRO A 162 -16.24 21.54 -29.67
C PRO A 162 -16.93 22.73 -30.33
N SER A 163 -16.15 23.76 -30.67
CA SER A 163 -16.65 24.92 -31.41
C SER A 163 -17.10 24.43 -32.78
N ARG A 164 -18.38 24.06 -32.86
CA ARG A 164 -19.02 23.65 -34.11
C ARG A 164 -18.93 24.86 -35.03
N LYS A 165 -17.95 24.85 -35.95
CA LYS A 165 -17.95 25.75 -37.11
C LYS A 165 -19.28 25.51 -37.82
N ARG A 166 -20.24 26.41 -37.57
CA ARG A 166 -21.55 26.44 -38.22
C ARG A 166 -21.26 26.54 -39.72
N ARG A 167 -21.31 25.39 -40.40
CA ARG A 167 -21.14 25.29 -41.85
C ARG A 167 -22.24 26.17 -42.42
N ARG A 168 -21.89 27.39 -42.86
CA ARG A 168 -22.80 28.27 -43.59
C ARG A 168 -23.19 27.49 -44.84
N THR A 169 -24.37 26.87 -44.83
CA THR A 169 -24.99 26.35 -46.03
C THR A 169 -25.17 27.54 -46.97
N PRO A 170 -24.53 27.56 -48.15
CA PRO A 170 -24.77 28.64 -49.10
C PRO A 170 -26.24 28.57 -49.52
N SER A 171 -26.98 29.62 -49.20
CA SER A 171 -28.35 29.82 -49.67
C SER A 171 -28.29 29.87 -51.19
N ARG A 172 -28.75 28.79 -51.83
CA ARG A 172 -29.02 28.72 -53.25
C ARG A 172 -30.11 29.75 -53.57
N THR A 173 -29.68 30.96 -53.94
CA THR A 173 -30.54 32.02 -54.46
C THR A 173 -31.28 31.48 -55.68
N GLY A 174 -32.57 31.22 -55.51
CA GLY A 174 -33.48 30.89 -56.59
C GLY A 174 -33.62 32.10 -57.50
N VAL A 175 -33.01 32.04 -58.68
CA VAL A 175 -33.34 32.92 -59.80
C VAL A 175 -34.57 32.32 -60.48
N SER A 176 -35.76 32.73 -60.03
CA SER A 176 -37.00 32.52 -60.78
C SER A 176 -37.11 33.63 -61.83
N ARG A 177 -36.77 33.30 -63.08
CA ARG A 177 -36.98 34.14 -64.26
C ARG A 177 -38.48 34.10 -64.60
N GLN A 178 -39.22 35.18 -64.34
CA GLN A 178 -40.55 35.39 -64.93
C GLN A 178 -40.38 35.98 -66.33
N PRO A 179 -40.98 35.40 -67.39
CA PRO A 179 -41.22 36.11 -68.64
C PRO A 179 -42.56 36.85 -68.55
N SER A 180 -42.49 38.18 -68.61
CA SER A 180 -43.61 39.09 -68.79
C SER A 180 -44.32 38.82 -70.12
N ALA A 181 -45.64 38.64 -70.06
CA ALA A 181 -46.52 38.62 -71.21
C ALA A 181 -46.54 40.00 -71.90
N THR A 182 -46.40 40.01 -73.23
CA THR A 182 -46.53 41.20 -74.07
C THR A 182 -47.70 40.99 -75.03
N VAL A 183 -48.81 41.68 -74.79
CA VAL A 183 -49.89 42.04 -75.72
C VAL A 183 -50.26 43.47 -75.31
N PRO A 184 -50.21 44.50 -76.18
CA PRO A 184 -51.15 44.74 -77.29
C PRO A 184 -50.45 45.33 -78.56
N ALA A 185 -51.08 45.61 -79.70
CA ALA A 185 -52.46 45.88 -80.10
C ALA A 185 -52.72 45.38 -81.53
#